data_AF-A0A962U900-F1
#
_entry.id   AF-A0A962U900-F1
#
_cell.length_a   1.000
_cell.length_b   1.000
_cell.length_c   1.000
_cell.angle_alpha   90.00
_cell.angle_beta   90.00
_cell.angle_gamma   90.00
#
_symmetry.space_group_name_H-M   'P 1'
#
loop_
_entity.id
_entity.type
_entity.pdbx_description
1 polymer ?
#
loop_
_entity_poly.entity_id
_entity_poly.type
_entity_poly.pdbx_seq_one_letter_code
_entity_poly.pdbx_strand_id
1 'polypeptide(L)'
;VLAAAPMDAYDEHSQQLLRAYLDTGGALFWLADQTLPSLGEAPAALGHLPGVVVDAAAARYGLPSPDNAIVDSYPAVLGTTLSGHSVLPQAHALHWDDGAGWRLVGRLRNSAQSWNETGALRGDVARDPSQGEQAGPHTVGLLLQRDGGASAARVAIIASAGFAANSQIGRGANLALAVAVINWLSGNDRLAAPAAAADLELTWSAHTGAVLAIVAMALLPAAYLAIGLWIRARRRRA
;
A
#
# COMPACT_ATOMS: atom_id res chain seq x y z
N VAL A 1 1.22 -9.11 -13.35
CA VAL A 1 0.47 -9.78 -12.27
C VAL A 1 0.44 -8.87 -11.04
N LEU A 2 -0.70 -8.76 -10.37
CA LEU A 2 -0.82 -8.09 -9.06
C LEU A 2 -1.22 -9.15 -8.03
N ALA A 3 -0.44 -9.30 -6.98
CA ALA A 3 -0.76 -10.09 -5.80
C ALA A 3 -0.96 -9.13 -4.62
N ALA A 4 -2.20 -9.06 -4.12
CA ALA A 4 -2.57 -8.13 -3.06
C ALA A 4 -2.80 -8.88 -1.74
N ALA A 5 -1.87 -8.76 -0.80
CA ALA A 5 -1.89 -9.40 0.52
C ALA A 5 -2.26 -10.90 0.49
N PRO A 6 -1.52 -11.76 -0.22
CA PRO A 6 -1.70 -13.20 -0.06
C PRO A 6 -1.48 -13.61 1.40
N MET A 7 -2.49 -14.26 1.99
CA MET A 7 -2.45 -14.70 3.39
C MET A 7 -1.55 -15.92 3.58
N ASP A 8 -1.50 -16.80 2.58
CA ASP A 8 -0.68 -18.01 2.56
C ASP A 8 0.30 -17.96 1.38
N ALA A 9 1.43 -18.64 1.54
CA ALA A 9 2.36 -18.84 0.43
C ALA A 9 1.64 -19.61 -0.69
N TYR A 10 1.85 -19.17 -1.94
CA TYR A 10 1.32 -19.91 -3.09
C TYR A 10 1.88 -21.33 -3.13
N ASP A 11 1.07 -22.27 -3.63
CA ASP A 11 1.51 -23.64 -3.86
C ASP A 11 2.67 -23.70 -4.87
N GLU A 12 3.38 -24.84 -4.91
CA GLU A 12 4.57 -25.00 -5.74
C GLU A 12 4.28 -24.78 -7.24
N HIS A 13 3.13 -25.22 -7.73
CA HIS A 13 2.75 -25.06 -9.14
C HIS A 13 2.51 -23.60 -9.49
N SER A 14 1.77 -22.87 -8.66
CA SER A 14 1.55 -21.43 -8.79
C SER A 14 2.86 -20.63 -8.73
N GLN A 15 3.79 -21.01 -7.86
CA GLN A 15 5.13 -20.42 -7.82
C GLN A 15 5.93 -20.70 -9.09
N GLN A 16 5.86 -21.91 -9.64
CA GLN A 16 6.51 -22.26 -10.91
C GLN A 16 5.96 -21.43 -12.07
N LEU A 17 4.63 -21.25 -12.16
CA LEU A 17 3.99 -20.40 -13.16
C LEU A 17 4.41 -18.94 -13.03
N LEU A 18 4.49 -18.43 -11.79
CA LEU A 18 4.95 -17.06 -11.54
C LEU A 18 6.40 -16.87 -11.97
N ARG A 19 7.29 -17.82 -11.66
CA ARG A 19 8.69 -17.78 -12.12
C ARG A 19 8.79 -17.80 -13.64
N ALA A 20 8.08 -18.71 -14.31
CA ALA A 20 8.05 -18.78 -15.77
C ALA A 20 7.53 -17.47 -16.41
N TYR A 21 6.52 -16.84 -15.80
CA TYR A 21 6.04 -15.53 -16.22
C TYR A 21 7.13 -14.45 -16.07
N LEU A 22 7.88 -14.43 -14.97
CA LEU A 22 9.01 -13.52 -14.78
C LEU A 22 10.19 -13.84 -15.69
N ASP A 23 10.41 -15.10 -16.08
CA ASP A 23 11.48 -15.51 -17.01
C ASP A 23 11.21 -15.02 -18.44
N THR A 24 9.95 -14.78 -18.79
CA THR A 24 9.53 -14.22 -20.09
C THR A 24 9.48 -12.68 -20.12
N GLY A 25 9.97 -12.01 -19.06
CA GLY A 25 9.97 -10.55 -18.97
C GLY A 25 8.71 -9.95 -18.33
N GLY A 26 7.93 -10.76 -17.61
CA GLY A 26 6.72 -10.32 -16.92
C GLY A 26 6.97 -9.30 -15.80
N ALA A 27 5.88 -8.62 -15.40
CA ALA A 27 5.90 -7.63 -14.34
C ALA A 27 5.04 -8.06 -13.14
N LEU A 28 5.58 -7.99 -11.94
CA LEU A 28 4.90 -8.37 -10.71
C LEU A 28 4.80 -7.18 -9.75
N PHE A 29 3.58 -6.88 -9.32
CA PHE A 29 3.35 -6.04 -8.16
C PHE A 29 2.90 -6.93 -7.00
N TRP A 30 3.67 -6.93 -5.91
CA TRP A 30 3.36 -7.69 -4.71
C TRP A 30 3.14 -6.77 -3.53
N LEU A 31 1.94 -6.78 -2.98
CA LEU A 31 1.62 -6.09 -1.73
C LEU A 31 1.71 -7.12 -0.60
N ALA A 32 2.75 -7.00 0.23
CA ALA A 32 3.06 -7.95 1.28
C ALA A 32 2.62 -7.42 2.64
N ASP A 33 1.74 -8.17 3.30
CA ASP A 33 1.53 -8.04 4.75
C ASP A 33 2.24 -9.17 5.49
N GLN A 34 2.11 -10.41 5.00
CA GLN A 34 2.63 -11.60 5.68
C GLN A 34 3.59 -12.42 4.83
N THR A 35 3.31 -12.53 3.53
CA THR A 35 4.04 -13.40 2.62
C THR A 35 4.76 -12.60 1.54
N LEU A 36 5.89 -13.14 1.08
CA LEU A 36 6.74 -12.57 0.04
C LEU A 36 6.79 -13.51 -1.17
N PRO A 37 7.00 -12.98 -2.38
CA PRO A 37 7.14 -13.81 -3.56
C PRO A 37 8.46 -14.58 -3.52
N SER A 38 8.47 -15.82 -4.00
CA SER A 38 9.72 -16.52 -4.33
C SER A 38 10.13 -16.15 -5.76
N LEU A 39 11.24 -15.43 -5.91
CA LEU A 39 11.78 -14.98 -7.19
C LEU A 39 12.92 -15.86 -7.71
N GLY A 40 13.16 -17.01 -7.07
CA GLY A 40 14.26 -17.94 -7.38
C GLY A 40 15.57 -17.66 -6.62
N GLU A 41 15.54 -16.74 -5.67
CA GLU A 41 16.61 -16.44 -4.72
C GLU A 41 16.78 -17.51 -3.65
N ALA A 42 17.90 -17.44 -2.92
CA ALA A 42 18.08 -18.25 -1.71
C ALA A 42 17.02 -17.86 -0.67
N PRO A 43 16.45 -18.80 0.12
CA PRO A 43 15.33 -18.51 1.03
C PRO A 43 15.54 -17.36 2.03
N ALA A 44 16.79 -17.00 2.35
CA ALA A 44 17.12 -15.91 3.26
C ALA A 44 17.34 -14.55 2.57
N ALA A 45 17.45 -14.52 1.23
CA ALA A 45 17.82 -13.33 0.47
C ALA A 45 16.73 -12.26 0.46
N LEU A 46 15.46 -12.64 0.65
CA LEU A 46 14.32 -11.74 0.78
C LEU A 46 13.52 -12.13 2.00
N GLY A 47 13.26 -11.18 2.90
CA GLY A 47 12.46 -11.44 4.08
C GLY A 47 11.96 -10.17 4.76
N HIS A 48 11.09 -10.39 5.76
CA HIS A 48 10.67 -9.37 6.69
C HIS A 48 11.59 -9.35 7.90
N LEU A 49 11.89 -8.16 8.42
CA LEU A 49 12.31 -8.06 9.82
C LEU A 49 11.10 -8.36 10.73
N PRO A 50 11.34 -8.93 11.92
CA PRO A 50 10.27 -9.16 12.89
C PRO A 50 9.56 -7.87 13.29
N GLY A 51 8.25 -7.95 13.50
CA GLY A 51 7.45 -6.83 13.99
C GLY A 51 6.90 -5.92 12.90
N VAL A 52 6.36 -4.78 13.32
CA VAL A 52 5.77 -3.75 12.46
C VAL A 52 6.64 -2.49 12.55
N VAL A 53 6.72 -1.74 11.46
CA VAL A 53 7.42 -0.47 11.43
C VAL A 53 6.65 0.58 12.23
N VAL A 54 7.31 1.11 13.25
CA VAL A 54 6.89 2.32 13.96
C VAL A 54 7.75 3.47 13.49
N ASP A 55 7.11 4.59 13.16
CA ASP A 55 7.76 5.78 12.62
C ASP A 55 7.27 7.02 13.37
N ALA A 56 8.14 7.61 14.19
CA ALA A 56 7.80 8.81 14.96
C ALA A 56 7.56 10.04 14.06
N ALA A 57 7.98 10.02 12.79
CA ALA A 57 7.66 11.08 11.85
C ALA A 57 6.15 11.15 11.54
N ALA A 58 5.40 10.07 11.74
CA ALA A 58 3.95 10.01 11.56
C ALA A 58 3.19 11.12 12.32
N ALA A 59 3.67 11.49 13.51
CA ALA A 59 3.09 12.56 14.32
C ALA A 59 3.12 13.93 13.61
N ARG A 60 4.15 14.20 12.79
CA ARG A 60 4.27 15.46 12.02
C ARG A 60 3.20 15.59 10.94
N TYR A 61 2.62 14.46 10.52
CA TYR A 61 1.56 14.40 9.51
C TYR A 61 0.17 14.22 10.12
N GLY A 62 0.04 14.39 11.44
CA GLY A 62 -1.24 14.29 12.15
C GLY A 62 -1.83 12.88 12.17
N LEU A 63 -1.00 11.85 12.02
CA LEU A 63 -1.46 10.46 12.11
C LEU A 63 -1.68 10.08 13.57
N PRO A 64 -2.81 9.43 13.91
CA PRO A 64 -3.17 9.14 15.29
C PRO A 64 -2.36 7.99 15.90
N SER A 65 -1.67 7.20 15.08
CA SER A 65 -0.91 6.03 15.48
C SER A 65 0.47 6.05 14.81
N PRO A 66 1.54 5.65 15.52
CA PRO A 66 2.89 5.70 14.99
C PRO A 66 3.25 4.48 14.13
N ASP A 67 2.35 3.50 13.97
CA ASP A 67 2.49 2.31 13.10
C ASP A 67 2.30 2.62 11.59
N ASN A 68 2.70 3.82 11.18
CA ASN A 68 2.56 4.32 9.82
C ASN A 68 3.94 4.69 9.29
N ALA A 69 4.52 3.85 8.44
CA ALA A 69 5.79 4.14 7.80
C ALA A 69 5.64 5.32 6.84
N ILE A 70 6.47 6.35 6.99
CA ILE A 70 6.43 7.54 6.14
C ILE A 70 7.54 7.46 5.11
N VAL A 71 7.16 7.40 3.82
CA VAL A 71 8.10 7.43 2.70
C VAL A 71 8.06 8.80 2.05
N ASP A 72 9.13 9.57 2.14
CA ASP A 72 9.25 10.93 1.61
C ASP A 72 10.31 11.06 0.50
N SER A 73 11.02 9.96 0.20
CA SER A 73 12.03 9.87 -0.84
C SER A 73 11.76 8.67 -1.73
N TYR A 74 11.81 8.91 -3.04
CA TYR A 74 11.41 7.94 -4.05
C TYR A 74 12.55 7.66 -5.03
N PRO A 75 12.78 6.39 -5.41
CA PRO A 75 13.78 6.04 -6.42
C PRO A 75 13.48 6.70 -7.77
N ALA A 76 14.52 7.21 -8.44
CA ALA A 76 14.41 7.85 -9.75
C ALA A 76 13.77 6.95 -10.83
N VAL A 77 13.83 5.62 -10.64
CA VAL A 77 13.23 4.65 -11.57
C VAL A 77 11.69 4.76 -11.65
N LEU A 78 11.05 5.33 -10.63
CA LEU A 78 9.60 5.56 -10.60
C LEU A 78 9.17 6.82 -11.39
N GLY A 79 10.10 7.50 -12.08
CA GLY A 79 9.80 8.67 -12.90
C GLY A 79 9.78 9.98 -12.10
N THR A 80 9.26 11.06 -12.71
CA THR A 80 9.35 12.43 -12.19
C THR A 80 8.93 12.54 -10.72
N THR A 81 9.74 13.27 -9.95
CA THR A 81 9.72 13.41 -8.49
C THR A 81 8.31 13.40 -7.91
N LEU A 82 7.89 12.24 -7.43
CA LEU A 82 6.74 12.11 -6.54
C LEU A 82 6.89 13.16 -5.44
N SER A 83 5.92 14.06 -5.36
CA SER A 83 5.94 15.19 -4.43
C SER A 83 5.14 14.85 -3.19
N GLY A 84 5.67 15.18 -2.02
CA GLY A 84 5.02 14.89 -0.74
C GLY A 84 5.52 13.59 -0.11
N HIS A 85 4.68 12.96 0.70
CA HIS A 85 4.99 11.76 1.47
C HIS A 85 3.90 10.70 1.24
N SER A 86 4.29 9.44 1.19
CA SER A 86 3.38 8.30 1.23
C SER A 86 3.30 7.75 2.64
N VAL A 87 2.12 7.26 3.00
CA VAL A 87 1.82 6.68 4.31
C VAL A 87 1.50 5.20 4.11
N LEU A 88 2.36 4.34 4.62
CA LEU A 88 2.21 2.90 4.54
C LEU A 88 1.80 2.37 5.93
N PRO A 89 0.50 2.15 6.17
CA PRO A 89 0.02 1.66 7.47
C PRO A 89 0.48 0.23 7.72
N GLN A 90 0.81 -0.08 8.97
CA GLN A 90 1.21 -1.41 9.44
C GLN A 90 2.28 -2.06 8.56
N ALA A 91 3.22 -1.24 8.07
CA ALA A 91 4.22 -1.72 7.16
C ALA A 91 5.24 -2.64 7.87
N HIS A 92 5.78 -3.61 7.15
CA HIS A 92 6.89 -4.42 7.63
C HIS A 92 8.20 -3.96 7.00
N ALA A 93 9.30 -4.03 7.75
CA ALA A 93 10.62 -3.76 7.19
C ALA A 93 11.08 -4.97 6.38
N LEU A 94 11.68 -4.72 5.22
CA LEU A 94 12.20 -5.71 4.29
C LEU A 94 13.72 -5.68 4.30
N HIS A 95 14.33 -6.86 4.15
CA HIS A 95 15.72 -6.99 3.76
C HIS A 95 15.84 -7.63 2.38
N TRP A 96 16.93 -7.31 1.69
CA TRP A 96 17.27 -7.86 0.39
C TRP A 96 18.79 -8.05 0.30
N ASP A 97 19.21 -9.30 0.34
CA ASP A 97 20.60 -9.74 0.24
C ASP A 97 20.79 -10.38 -1.14
N ASP A 98 21.07 -9.52 -2.13
CA ASP A 98 21.44 -9.82 -3.53
C ASP A 98 20.99 -11.20 -4.07
N GLY A 99 19.83 -11.22 -4.74
CA GLY A 99 19.21 -12.45 -5.26
C GLY A 99 19.64 -12.83 -6.68
N ALA A 100 19.42 -14.10 -7.02
CA ALA A 100 19.82 -14.80 -8.26
C ALA A 100 19.46 -14.06 -9.58
N GLY A 101 20.31 -13.10 -9.99
CA GLY A 101 20.15 -12.33 -11.22
C GLY A 101 19.18 -11.15 -11.12
N TRP A 102 18.63 -10.86 -9.95
CA TRP A 102 17.76 -9.70 -9.72
C TRP A 102 18.58 -8.51 -9.25
N ARG A 103 18.62 -7.46 -10.07
CA ARG A 103 19.25 -6.19 -9.74
C ARG A 103 18.26 -5.31 -8.99
N LEU A 104 18.65 -4.88 -7.80
CA LEU A 104 17.90 -3.88 -7.06
C LEU A 104 18.09 -2.49 -7.71
N VAL A 105 16.99 -1.91 -8.21
CA VAL A 105 16.99 -0.61 -8.89
C VAL A 105 16.38 0.51 -8.05
N GLY A 106 15.72 0.17 -6.94
CA GLY A 106 15.18 1.17 -6.01
C GLY A 106 14.72 0.57 -4.69
N ARG A 107 14.75 1.40 -3.64
CA ARG A 107 14.20 1.12 -2.32
C ARG A 107 13.25 2.24 -1.92
N LEU A 108 12.08 1.89 -1.41
CA LEU A 108 11.25 2.82 -0.64
C LEU A 108 11.70 2.71 0.80
N ARG A 109 12.22 3.79 1.37
CA ARG A 109 12.67 3.83 2.76
C ARG A 109 11.77 4.74 3.56
N ASN A 110 11.48 4.34 4.78
CA ASN A 110 10.76 5.20 5.70
C ASN A 110 11.71 6.20 6.39
N SER A 111 11.20 6.97 7.36
CA SER A 111 12.00 7.98 8.05
C SER A 111 13.11 7.37 8.92
N ALA A 112 14.15 8.16 9.19
CA ALA A 112 15.21 7.77 10.13
C ALA A 112 14.73 7.71 11.60
N GLN A 113 13.55 8.26 11.92
CA GLN A 113 12.96 8.23 13.26
C GLN A 113 12.07 7.00 13.45
N SER A 114 12.49 5.86 12.93
CA SER A 114 11.71 4.63 12.92
C SER A 114 12.47 3.44 13.48
N TRP A 115 11.75 2.36 13.78
CA TRP A 115 12.29 1.06 14.14
C TRP A 115 11.30 -0.06 13.80
N ASN A 116 11.74 -1.33 13.85
CA ASN A 116 10.85 -2.48 13.78
C ASN A 116 10.39 -2.84 15.21
N GLU A 117 9.17 -2.46 15.56
CA GLU A 117 8.55 -2.73 16.86
C GLU A 117 7.99 -4.15 16.91
N THR A 118 8.42 -4.90 17.91
CA THR A 118 8.04 -6.30 18.12
C THR A 118 7.09 -6.49 19.29
N GLY A 119 6.96 -5.47 20.15
CA GLY A 119 6.10 -5.46 21.32
C GLY A 119 4.69 -4.96 21.04
N ALA A 120 3.99 -4.62 22.13
CA ALA A 120 2.62 -4.12 22.06
C ALA A 120 2.60 -2.63 21.74
N LEU A 121 1.86 -2.24 20.69
CA LEU A 121 1.62 -0.85 20.31
C LEU A 121 0.61 -0.14 21.24
N ARG A 122 0.90 -0.07 22.55
CA ARG A 122 0.03 0.60 23.54
C ARG A 122 0.83 1.53 24.44
N GLY A 123 0.33 2.76 24.62
CA GLY A 123 0.98 3.76 25.45
C GLY A 123 2.21 4.35 24.78
N ASP A 124 3.23 4.68 25.59
CA ASP A 124 4.51 5.20 25.08
C ASP A 124 5.33 4.04 24.50
N VAL A 125 5.42 4.00 23.17
CA VAL A 125 6.21 3.01 22.44
C VAL A 125 7.61 3.56 22.22
N ALA A 126 8.64 2.79 22.61
CA ALA A 126 10.03 3.14 22.43
C ALA A 126 10.82 1.90 22.04
N ARG A 127 11.76 2.08 21.10
CA ARG A 127 12.61 0.99 20.61
C ARG A 127 13.34 0.27 21.75
N ASP A 128 13.27 -1.05 21.75
CA ASP A 128 14.00 -1.95 22.64
C ASP A 128 15.03 -2.80 21.87
N PRO A 129 16.32 -2.38 21.86
CA PRO A 129 17.38 -3.15 21.20
C PRO A 129 17.57 -4.56 21.78
N SER A 130 17.15 -4.83 23.02
CA SER A 130 17.29 -6.15 23.65
C SER A 130 16.35 -7.20 23.04
N GLN A 131 15.27 -6.75 22.40
CA GLN A 131 14.32 -7.60 21.66
C GLN A 131 14.71 -7.79 20.18
N GLY A 132 15.90 -7.31 19.78
CA GLY A 132 16.36 -7.38 18.39
C GLY A 132 15.78 -6.27 17.49
N GLU A 133 15.24 -5.21 18.09
CA GLU A 133 14.73 -4.05 17.35
C GLU A 133 15.86 -3.18 16.82
N GLN A 134 15.75 -2.82 15.55
CA GLN A 134 16.74 -2.10 14.78
C GLN A 134 16.20 -0.70 14.48
N ALA A 135 17.06 0.32 14.62
CA ALA A 135 16.70 1.66 14.14
C ALA A 135 16.65 1.67 12.61
N GLY A 136 15.73 2.46 12.08
CA GLY A 136 15.64 2.78 10.66
C GLY A 136 16.73 3.76 10.20
N PRO A 137 16.64 4.23 8.95
CA PRO A 137 15.54 4.02 8.01
C PRO A 137 15.50 2.60 7.44
N HIS A 138 14.34 1.99 7.55
CA HIS A 138 14.01 0.66 7.07
C HIS A 138 13.52 0.70 5.62
N THR A 139 13.80 -0.38 4.88
CA THR A 139 13.23 -0.54 3.54
C THR A 139 11.81 -1.10 3.68
N VAL A 140 10.80 -0.38 3.20
CA VAL A 140 9.39 -0.80 3.23
C VAL A 140 8.86 -1.12 1.83
N GLY A 141 9.70 -0.96 0.81
CA GLY A 141 9.43 -1.46 -0.53
C GLY A 141 10.70 -1.64 -1.35
N LEU A 142 10.65 -2.60 -2.27
CA LEU A 142 11.76 -3.00 -3.14
C LEU A 142 11.32 -2.91 -4.60
N LEU A 143 12.20 -2.38 -5.46
CA LEU A 143 12.05 -2.37 -6.91
C LEU A 143 13.20 -3.18 -7.50
N LEU A 144 12.89 -4.36 -8.03
CA LEU A 144 13.84 -5.31 -8.57
C LEU A 144 13.66 -5.42 -10.09
N GLN A 145 14.76 -5.51 -10.82
CA GLN A 145 14.76 -5.71 -12.26
C GLN A 145 15.69 -6.87 -12.59
N ARG A 146 15.26 -7.75 -13.49
CA ARG A 146 16.12 -8.78 -14.08
C ARG A 146 16.12 -8.61 -15.58
N ASP A 147 17.31 -8.46 -16.14
CA ASP A 147 17.45 -8.37 -17.59
C ASP A 147 17.23 -9.76 -18.18
N GLY A 148 16.38 -9.85 -19.21
CA GLY A 148 16.03 -11.10 -19.85
C GLY A 148 15.48 -10.85 -21.26
N GLY A 149 15.81 -11.77 -22.18
CA GLY A 149 15.24 -11.88 -23.53
C GLY A 149 14.78 -10.57 -24.21
N ALA A 150 13.50 -10.52 -24.61
CA ALA A 150 12.91 -9.42 -25.36
C ALA A 150 12.49 -8.21 -24.50
N SER A 151 12.35 -8.37 -23.18
CA SER A 151 11.96 -7.30 -22.24
C SER A 151 12.44 -7.62 -20.82
N ALA A 152 12.90 -6.60 -20.09
CA ALA A 152 13.34 -6.76 -18.71
C ALA A 152 12.15 -7.08 -17.78
N ALA A 153 12.30 -8.10 -16.94
CA ALA A 153 11.33 -8.42 -15.90
C ALA A 153 11.44 -7.40 -14.76
N ARG A 154 10.30 -6.98 -14.21
CA ARG A 154 10.23 -5.95 -13.16
C ARG A 154 9.36 -6.45 -12.01
N VAL A 155 9.84 -6.29 -10.78
CA VAL A 155 9.11 -6.68 -9.56
C VAL A 155 9.10 -5.50 -8.60
N ALA A 156 7.92 -5.11 -8.16
CA ALA A 156 7.73 -4.18 -7.06
C ALA A 156 7.14 -4.92 -5.87
N ILE A 157 7.77 -4.81 -4.72
CA ILE A 157 7.27 -5.35 -3.44
C ILE A 157 7.04 -4.16 -2.53
N ILE A 158 5.83 -4.00 -2.00
CA ILE A 158 5.53 -3.01 -0.97
C ILE A 158 5.00 -3.74 0.24
N ALA A 159 5.68 -3.58 1.37
CA ALA A 159 5.40 -4.31 2.60
C ALA A 159 4.28 -3.65 3.43
N SER A 160 3.20 -3.25 2.76
CA SER A 160 1.96 -2.74 3.36
C SER A 160 0.90 -2.82 2.28
N ALA A 161 -0.03 -3.75 2.36
CA ALA A 161 -1.13 -3.81 1.39
C ALA A 161 -2.18 -2.74 1.62
N GLY A 162 -2.30 -2.26 2.86
CA GLY A 162 -3.21 -1.19 3.24
C GLY A 162 -2.93 0.14 2.55
N PHE A 163 -1.70 0.40 2.07
CA PHE A 163 -1.34 1.70 1.48
C PHE A 163 -2.18 2.08 0.25
N ALA A 164 -2.61 1.07 -0.53
CA ALA A 164 -3.41 1.24 -1.74
C ALA A 164 -4.92 1.02 -1.51
N ALA A 165 -5.35 0.80 -0.26
CA ALA A 165 -6.77 0.66 0.06
C ALA A 165 -7.53 1.98 -0.15
N ASN A 166 -8.85 1.91 -0.39
CA ASN A 166 -9.68 3.10 -0.62
C ASN A 166 -9.60 4.14 0.52
N SER A 167 -9.36 3.70 1.76
CA SER A 167 -9.19 4.57 2.92
C SER A 167 -7.84 5.29 2.98
N GLN A 168 -6.86 4.84 2.19
CA GLN A 168 -5.48 5.34 2.20
C GLN A 168 -5.02 5.92 0.86
N ILE A 169 -5.69 5.58 -0.25
CA ILE A 169 -5.24 5.96 -1.59
C ILE A 169 -5.21 7.49 -1.77
N GLY A 170 -6.12 8.22 -1.12
CA GLY A 170 -6.14 9.69 -1.10
C GLY A 170 -5.22 10.33 -0.05
N ARG A 171 -4.46 9.54 0.72
CA ARG A 171 -3.56 10.06 1.76
C ARG A 171 -2.18 10.38 1.16
N GLY A 172 -1.76 11.64 1.30
CA GLY A 172 -0.45 12.08 0.82
C GLY A 172 -0.23 11.74 -0.66
N ALA A 173 0.90 11.10 -0.95
CA ALA A 173 1.29 10.67 -2.28
C ALA A 173 0.98 9.18 -2.56
N ASN A 174 0.08 8.53 -1.80
CA ASN A 174 -0.20 7.09 -1.98
C ASN A 174 -0.71 6.74 -3.39
N LEU A 175 -1.69 7.49 -3.92
CA LEU A 175 -2.15 7.32 -5.30
C LEU A 175 -1.01 7.54 -6.30
N ALA A 176 -0.23 8.60 -6.11
CA ALA A 176 0.86 8.93 -7.01
C ALA A 176 1.93 7.83 -7.02
N LEU A 177 2.30 7.31 -5.84
CA LEU A 177 3.22 6.17 -5.69
C LEU A 177 2.67 4.91 -6.37
N ALA A 178 1.40 4.56 -6.11
CA ALA A 178 0.79 3.38 -6.71
C ALA A 178 0.79 3.45 -8.25
N VAL A 179 0.44 4.61 -8.81
CA VAL A 179 0.48 4.82 -10.26
C VAL A 179 1.91 4.80 -10.80
N ALA A 180 2.86 5.43 -10.13
CA ALA A 180 4.26 5.43 -10.55
C ALA A 180 4.84 4.01 -10.59
N VAL A 181 4.51 3.18 -9.59
CA VAL A 181 4.89 1.76 -9.56
C VAL A 181 4.24 1.00 -10.71
N ILE A 182 2.94 1.21 -10.98
CA ILE A 182 2.25 0.53 -12.09
C ILE A 182 2.83 0.96 -13.45
N ASN A 183 3.10 2.25 -13.64
CA ASN A 183 3.71 2.78 -14.86
C ASN A 183 5.09 2.17 -15.08
N TRP A 184 5.93 2.15 -14.04
CA TRP A 184 7.23 1.49 -14.08
C TRP A 184 7.11 0.00 -14.35
N LEU A 185 6.21 -0.74 -13.71
CA LEU A 185 6.01 -2.16 -13.99
C LEU A 185 5.58 -2.43 -15.44
N SER A 186 4.84 -1.50 -16.04
CA SER A 186 4.28 -1.65 -17.39
C SER A 186 5.20 -1.18 -18.52
N GLY A 187 6.39 -0.66 -18.21
CA GLY A 187 7.28 -0.06 -19.22
C GLY A 187 6.88 1.34 -19.66
N ASN A 188 5.89 1.95 -18.99
CA ASN A 188 5.34 3.26 -19.32
C ASN A 188 6.02 4.37 -18.52
N ASP A 189 7.35 4.31 -18.43
CA ASP A 189 8.19 5.14 -17.55
C ASP A 189 8.12 6.66 -17.89
N ARG A 190 7.47 7.02 -19.00
CA ARG A 190 7.23 8.40 -19.46
C ARG A 190 5.91 9.01 -18.98
N LEU A 191 5.01 8.21 -18.39
CA LEU A 191 3.71 8.69 -17.92
C LEU A 191 3.83 9.22 -16.49
N ALA A 192 3.48 10.49 -16.29
CA ALA A 192 3.33 11.06 -14.96
C ALA A 192 2.10 10.46 -14.25
N ALA A 193 2.10 10.49 -12.92
CA ALA A 193 0.90 10.18 -12.15
C ALA A 193 -0.24 11.15 -12.55
N PRO A 194 -1.50 10.68 -12.64
CA PRO A 194 -2.62 11.55 -12.91
C PRO A 194 -2.70 12.61 -11.81
N ALA A 195 -2.73 13.88 -12.21
CA ALA A 195 -3.06 14.95 -11.29
C ALA A 195 -4.54 14.81 -10.92
N ALA A 196 -4.86 14.83 -9.62
CA ALA A 196 -6.24 14.96 -9.19
C ALA A 196 -6.83 16.22 -9.85
N ALA A 197 -8.01 16.10 -10.46
CA ALA A 197 -8.72 17.27 -10.94
C ALA A 197 -8.99 18.19 -9.74
N ALA A 198 -8.80 19.50 -9.93
CA ALA A 198 -8.90 20.49 -8.85
C ALA A 198 -10.25 20.44 -8.12
N ASP A 199 -11.30 19.94 -8.78
CA ASP A 199 -12.68 19.90 -8.27
C ASP A 199 -13.07 18.58 -7.58
N LEU A 200 -12.11 17.73 -7.20
CA LEU A 200 -12.40 16.48 -6.47
C LEU A 200 -12.48 16.65 -4.95
N GLU A 201 -11.99 17.76 -4.40
CA GLU A 201 -12.12 18.07 -2.97
C GLU A 201 -13.47 18.75 -2.69
N LEU A 202 -14.46 17.95 -2.28
CA LEU A 202 -15.66 18.49 -1.65
C LEU A 202 -15.38 18.79 -0.18
N THR A 203 -15.03 20.04 0.13
CA THR A 203 -14.97 20.55 1.50
C THR A 203 -16.39 20.78 2.03
N TRP A 204 -17.01 19.73 2.56
CA TRP A 204 -18.32 19.85 3.20
C TRP A 204 -18.18 20.55 4.55
N SER A 205 -18.97 21.60 4.80
CA SER A 205 -19.12 22.11 6.16
C SER A 205 -19.75 21.01 7.05
N ALA A 206 -19.42 20.98 8.34
CA ALA A 206 -20.00 20.02 9.28
C ALA A 206 -21.54 20.06 9.26
N HIS A 207 -22.12 21.24 9.04
CA HIS A 207 -23.55 21.42 8.91
C HIS A 207 -24.11 20.76 7.63
N THR A 208 -23.47 20.98 6.47
CA THR A 208 -23.92 20.39 5.21
C THR A 208 -23.81 18.86 5.24
N GLY A 209 -22.72 18.33 5.81
CA GLY A 209 -22.56 16.89 6.01
C GLY A 209 -23.65 16.29 6.91
N ALA A 210 -24.00 16.97 8.01
CA ALA A 210 -25.07 16.53 8.91
C ALA A 210 -26.44 16.53 8.22
N VAL A 211 -26.76 17.57 7.44
CA VAL A 211 -28.02 17.64 6.67
C VAL A 211 -28.08 16.50 5.67
N LEU A 212 -27.01 16.27 4.91
CA LEU A 212 -26.96 15.19 3.91
C LEU A 212 -27.14 13.82 4.56
N ALA A 213 -26.50 13.59 5.72
CA ALA A 213 -26.64 12.36 6.49
C ALA A 213 -28.09 12.14 6.95
N ILE A 214 -28.77 13.16 7.49
CA ILE A 214 -30.18 13.06 7.90
C ILE A 214 -31.08 12.76 6.70
N VAL A 215 -30.88 13.46 5.58
CA VAL A 215 -31.66 13.25 4.36
C VAL A 215 -31.49 11.82 3.85
N ALA A 216 -30.25 11.36 3.70
CA ALA A 216 -29.94 10.06 3.12
C ALA A 216 -30.27 8.89 4.05
N MET A 217 -30.01 9.02 5.36
CA MET A 217 -30.13 7.91 6.32
C MET A 217 -31.49 7.85 7.03
N ALA A 218 -32.23 8.96 7.14
CA ALA A 218 -33.52 8.99 7.82
C ALA A 218 -34.67 9.32 6.88
N LEU A 219 -34.59 10.46 6.19
CA LEU A 219 -35.70 11.02 5.43
C LEU A 219 -36.05 10.16 4.21
N LEU A 220 -35.04 9.70 3.46
CA LEU A 220 -35.22 8.87 2.27
C LEU A 220 -35.76 7.46 2.60
N PRO A 221 -35.24 6.73 3.61
CA PRO A 221 -35.85 5.48 4.07
C PRO A 221 -37.27 5.64 4.62
N ALA A 222 -37.53 6.70 5.40
CA ALA A 222 -38.87 6.98 5.93
C ALA A 222 -39.88 7.25 4.80
N ALA A 223 -39.48 8.04 3.79
CA ALA A 223 -40.30 8.28 2.61
C ALA A 223 -40.59 6.98 1.84
N TYR A 224 -39.58 6.13 1.65
CA TYR A 224 -39.76 4.83 1.01
C TYR A 224 -40.77 3.95 1.76
N LEU A 225 -40.64 3.85 3.09
CA LEU A 225 -41.58 3.11 3.93
C LEU A 225 -43.00 3.70 3.87
N ALA A 226 -43.12 5.03 3.95
CA ALA A 226 -44.40 5.72 3.89
C ALA A 226 -45.11 5.47 2.55
N ILE A 227 -44.38 5.54 1.44
CA ILE A 227 -44.90 5.23 0.10
C ILE A 227 -45.34 3.76 0.03
N GLY A 228 -44.52 2.83 0.52
CA GLY A 228 -44.86 1.40 0.55
C GLY A 228 -46.13 1.11 1.36
N LEU A 229 -46.25 1.71 2.55
CA LEU A 229 -47.43 1.59 3.41
C LEU A 229 -48.67 2.23 2.77
N TRP A 230 -48.51 3.38 2.11
CA TRP A 230 -49.59 4.05 1.39
C TRP A 230 -50.11 3.23 0.22
N ILE A 231 -49.22 2.65 -0.62
CA ILE A 231 -49.61 1.74 -1.71
C ILE A 231 -50.34 0.52 -1.14
N ARG A 232 -49.82 -0.09 -0.07
CA ARG A 232 -50.47 -1.24 0.60
C ARG A 232 -51.87 -0.89 1.10
N ALA A 233 -52.04 0.27 1.72
CA ALA A 233 -53.32 0.73 2.24
C ALA A 233 -54.32 1.02 1.10
N ARG A 234 -53.86 1.60 -0.01
CA ARG A 234 -54.69 1.87 -1.19
C ARG A 234 -55.16 0.58 -1.87
N ARG A 235 -54.29 -0.43 -1.98
CA ARG A 235 -54.63 -1.76 -2.53
C ARG A 235 -55.61 -2.57 -1.68
N ARG A 236 -55.75 -2.26 -0.38
CA ARG A 236 -56.73 -2.92 0.50
C ARG A 236 -58.10 -2.24 0.50
N ARG A 237 -58.21 -1.04 -0.07
CA ARG A 237 -59.45 -0.26 -0.17
C ARG A 237 -60.07 -0.31 -1.58
N ALA A 238 -59.36 -0.89 -2.55
CA ALA A 238 -59.88 -1.28 -3.86
C ALA A 238 -60.22 -2.78 -3.80
#